data_AF-A0A818A061-F1
#
_entry.id   AF-A0A818A061-F1
#
_cell.length_a   1.000
_cell.length_b   1.000
_cell.length_c   1.000
_cell.angle_alpha   90.00
_cell.angle_beta   90.00
_cell.angle_gamma   90.00
#
_symmetry.space_group_name_H-M   'P 1'
#
loop_
_entity.id
_entity.type
_entity.pdbx_description
1 polymer ?
#
loop_
_entity_poly.entity_id
_entity_poly.type
_entity_poly.pdbx_seq_one_letter_code
_entity_poly.pdbx_strand_id
1 'polypeptide(L)'
;KDVPADIALLYPELYKELAKGRSLSLKTFSLWVLISVYQGSAIMYGAFVLFGDDFIHIVSITFTALILTELLMVALAIRTWHTLMVVGEFLSFTCYILSIVIFQNHFDIRFLESWSFIWRVVTITAISCLPLYILKYMQTQFKPPIHEKLKQYSTLK
;
A
#
# COMPACT_ATOMS: atom_id res chain seq x y z
N LYS A 1 12.48 -2.52 -14.85
CA LYS A 1 13.11 -3.87 -14.86
C LYS A 1 14.11 -3.90 -13.71
N ASP A 2 13.94 -4.80 -12.73
CA ASP A 2 14.71 -4.73 -11.48
C ASP A 2 16.14 -5.30 -11.57
N VAL A 3 16.47 -6.06 -12.61
CA VAL A 3 17.86 -6.51 -12.89
C VAL A 3 18.11 -6.49 -14.41
N PRO A 4 19.24 -5.95 -14.90
CA PRO A 4 19.62 -6.03 -16.31
C PRO A 4 19.90 -7.49 -16.72
N ALA A 5 19.52 -7.85 -17.95
CA ALA A 5 19.51 -9.23 -18.45
C ALA A 5 20.89 -9.91 -18.38
N ASP A 6 21.96 -9.14 -18.57
CA ASP A 6 23.33 -9.64 -18.55
C ASP A 6 23.77 -10.11 -17.15
N ILE A 7 23.24 -9.50 -16.08
CA ILE A 7 23.51 -9.92 -14.69
C ILE A 7 22.66 -11.13 -14.31
N ALA A 8 21.45 -11.27 -14.87
CA ALA A 8 20.57 -12.41 -14.61
C ALA A 8 21.14 -13.73 -15.14
N LEU A 9 21.91 -13.68 -16.23
CA LEU A 9 22.58 -14.85 -16.81
C LEU A 9 23.88 -15.24 -16.08
N LEU A 10 24.52 -14.29 -15.39
CA LEU A 10 25.79 -14.48 -14.68
C LEU A 10 25.65 -15.31 -13.38
N TYR A 11 24.44 -15.36 -12.80
CA TYR A 11 24.17 -16.07 -11.53
C TYR A 11 22.94 -16.99 -11.63
N PRO A 12 23.05 -18.14 -12.32
CA PRO A 12 21.94 -19.10 -12.49
C PRO A 12 21.43 -19.70 -11.16
N GLU A 13 22.26 -19.69 -10.11
CA GLU A 13 21.90 -20.12 -8.76
C GLU A 13 20.79 -19.25 -8.14
N LEU A 14 20.78 -17.96 -8.46
CA LEU A 14 19.78 -17.00 -7.97
C LEU A 14 18.39 -17.29 -8.58
N TYR A 15 18.36 -17.72 -9.85
CA TYR A 15 17.13 -18.13 -10.54
C TYR A 15 16.58 -19.46 -10.00
N LYS A 16 17.46 -20.38 -9.57
CA LYS A 16 17.09 -21.67 -8.96
C LYS A 16 16.38 -21.50 -7.62
N GLU A 17 16.71 -20.45 -6.85
CA GLU A 17 16.00 -20.11 -5.62
C GLU A 17 14.64 -19.41 -5.87
N LEU A 18 14.55 -18.58 -6.92
CA LEU A 18 13.29 -17.95 -7.35
C LEU A 18 12.31 -18.98 -7.93
N ALA A 19 12.81 -19.96 -8.69
CA ALA A 19 12.02 -21.06 -9.26
C ALA A 19 11.52 -22.08 -8.21
N LYS A 20 12.11 -22.09 -7.01
CA LYS A 20 11.69 -22.96 -5.88
C LYS A 20 10.35 -22.60 -5.25
N GLY A 21 9.59 -21.63 -5.80
CA GLY A 21 8.20 -21.34 -5.40
C GLY A 21 8.00 -20.78 -3.99
N ARG A 22 9.09 -20.49 -3.26
CA ARG A 22 9.04 -19.99 -1.88
C ARG A 22 8.54 -18.54 -1.75
N SER A 23 8.36 -17.84 -2.87
CA SER A 23 7.83 -16.46 -2.93
C SER A 23 6.31 -16.39 -2.74
N LEU A 24 5.59 -17.51 -2.91
CA LEU A 24 4.13 -17.62 -2.86
C LEU A 24 3.71 -18.78 -1.94
N SER A 25 4.33 -18.87 -0.76
CA SER A 25 3.95 -19.87 0.23
C SER A 25 2.57 -19.52 0.84
N LEU A 26 1.77 -20.53 1.19
CA LEU A 26 0.50 -20.35 1.93
C LEU A 26 0.69 -19.47 3.18
N LYS A 27 1.88 -19.49 3.79
CA LYS A 27 2.23 -18.63 4.94
C LYS A 27 2.26 -17.15 4.60
N THR A 28 2.87 -16.76 3.47
CA THR A 28 2.90 -15.36 3.05
C THR A 28 1.51 -14.91 2.60
N PHE A 29 0.78 -15.75 1.86
CA PHE A 29 -0.60 -15.46 1.48
C PHE A 29 -1.51 -15.24 2.72
N SER A 30 -1.49 -16.16 3.68
CA SER A 30 -2.28 -16.07 4.91
C SER A 30 -1.94 -14.83 5.74
N LEU A 31 -0.65 -14.45 5.80
CA LEU A 31 -0.22 -13.20 6.42
C LEU A 31 -0.84 -11.99 5.72
N TRP A 32 -0.71 -11.90 4.39
CA TRP A 32 -1.29 -10.81 3.59
C TRP A 32 -2.81 -10.68 3.77
N VAL A 33 -3.52 -11.80 3.82
CA VAL A 33 -4.97 -11.81 4.12
C VAL A 33 -5.25 -11.23 5.51
N LEU A 34 -4.49 -11.63 6.54
CA LEU A 34 -4.66 -11.11 7.90
C LEU A 34 -4.43 -9.59 7.96
N ILE A 35 -3.46 -9.08 7.21
CA ILE A 35 -3.18 -7.64 7.10
C ILE A 35 -4.34 -6.92 6.45
N SER A 36 -4.85 -7.41 5.32
CA SER A 36 -6.01 -6.80 4.65
C SER A 36 -7.25 -6.79 5.54
N VAL A 37 -7.49 -7.85 6.32
CA VAL A 37 -8.59 -7.90 7.30
C VAL A 37 -8.38 -6.85 8.42
N TYR A 38 -7.16 -6.71 8.93
CA TYR A 38 -6.84 -5.68 9.91
C TYR A 38 -7.07 -4.27 9.34
N GLN A 39 -6.62 -3.99 8.12
CA GLN A 39 -6.81 -2.68 7.49
C GLN A 39 -8.28 -2.34 7.30
N GLY A 40 -9.07 -3.28 6.74
CA GLY A 40 -10.50 -3.07 6.56
C GLY A 40 -11.23 -2.86 7.88
N SER A 41 -10.90 -3.62 8.92
CA SER A 41 -11.50 -3.47 10.25
C SER A 41 -11.10 -2.16 10.94
N ALA A 42 -9.84 -1.72 10.83
CA ALA A 42 -9.38 -0.45 11.37
C ALA A 42 -10.09 0.75 10.71
N ILE A 43 -10.25 0.72 9.38
CA ILE A 43 -10.98 1.76 8.63
C ILE A 43 -12.43 1.82 9.07
N MET A 44 -13.11 0.66 9.11
CA MET A 44 -14.53 0.59 9.44
C MET A 44 -14.79 0.99 10.90
N TYR A 45 -14.02 0.42 11.84
CA TYR A 45 -14.14 0.74 13.26
C TYR A 45 -13.84 2.22 13.53
N GLY A 46 -12.80 2.78 12.91
CA GLY A 46 -12.46 4.19 12.99
C GLY A 46 -13.59 5.09 12.49
N ALA A 47 -14.18 4.77 11.34
CA ALA A 47 -15.28 5.57 10.81
C ALA A 47 -16.53 5.57 11.71
N PHE A 48 -16.89 4.42 12.29
CA PHE A 48 -18.00 4.32 13.24
C PHE A 48 -17.76 5.12 14.51
N VAL A 49 -16.56 5.03 15.10
CA VAL A 49 -16.22 5.75 16.33
C VAL A 49 -16.22 7.26 16.11
N LEU A 50 -15.78 7.74 14.94
CA LEU A 50 -15.62 9.17 14.69
C LEU A 50 -16.91 9.88 14.22
N PHE A 51 -17.86 9.19 13.58
CA PHE A 51 -19.04 9.85 12.97
C PHE A 51 -20.35 9.06 13.10
N GLY A 52 -20.57 8.44 14.27
CA GLY A 52 -21.72 7.56 14.54
C GLY A 52 -23.14 8.12 14.32
N ASP A 53 -23.29 9.35 13.83
CA ASP A 53 -24.58 10.04 13.72
C ASP A 53 -25.20 10.01 12.31
N ASP A 54 -24.42 9.81 11.23
CA ASP A 54 -24.93 9.82 9.84
C ASP A 54 -24.27 8.77 8.92
N PHE A 55 -25.09 7.88 8.35
CA PHE A 55 -24.63 6.80 7.47
C PHE A 55 -23.88 7.32 6.23
N ILE A 56 -24.36 8.40 5.62
CA ILE A 56 -23.76 9.01 4.42
C ILE A 56 -22.34 9.51 4.73
N HIS A 57 -22.14 10.09 5.92
CA HIS A 57 -20.82 10.55 6.37
C HIS A 57 -19.88 9.36 6.60
N ILE A 58 -20.34 8.29 7.24
CA ILE A 58 -19.54 7.06 7.45
C ILE A 58 -19.09 6.47 6.11
N VAL A 59 -19.99 6.35 5.12
CA VAL A 59 -19.65 5.86 3.78
C VAL A 59 -18.61 6.76 3.11
N SER A 60 -18.77 8.08 3.21
CA SER A 60 -17.85 9.04 2.59
C SER A 60 -16.42 8.93 3.17
N ILE A 61 -16.32 8.79 4.49
CA ILE A 61 -15.03 8.67 5.21
C ILE A 61 -14.38 7.34 4.92
N THR A 62 -15.12 6.24 5.05
CA THR A 62 -14.58 4.89 4.80
C THR A 62 -14.09 4.75 3.37
N PHE A 63 -14.87 5.22 2.39
CA PHE A 63 -14.49 5.19 0.98
C PHE A 63 -13.22 6.01 0.73
N THR A 64 -13.16 7.24 1.24
CA THR A 64 -12.00 8.12 1.08
C THR A 64 -10.76 7.54 1.77
N ALA A 65 -10.89 7.09 3.02
CA ALA A 65 -9.79 6.51 3.78
C ALA A 65 -9.25 5.23 3.12
N LEU A 66 -10.13 4.39 2.55
CA LEU A 66 -9.75 3.19 1.82
C LEU A 66 -8.92 3.53 0.58
N ILE A 67 -9.44 4.41 -0.29
CA ILE A 67 -8.73 4.79 -1.51
C ILE A 67 -7.38 5.45 -1.19
N LEU A 68 -7.34 6.37 -0.22
CA LEU A 68 -6.09 7.00 0.20
C LEU A 68 -5.10 6.00 0.81
N THR A 69 -5.58 4.99 1.55
CA THR A 69 -4.72 3.93 2.11
C THR A 69 -4.10 3.09 1.01
N GLU A 70 -4.86 2.74 -0.02
CA GLU A 70 -4.36 1.98 -1.17
C GLU A 70 -3.36 2.80 -2.00
N LEU A 71 -3.67 4.05 -2.33
CA LEU A 71 -2.74 4.96 -3.03
C LEU A 71 -1.44 5.14 -2.24
N LEU A 72 -1.54 5.41 -0.93
CA LEU A 72 -0.37 5.53 -0.07
C LEU A 72 0.44 4.23 0.03
N MET A 73 -0.22 3.08 0.14
CA MET A 73 0.44 1.77 0.15
C MET A 73 1.21 1.55 -1.16
N VAL A 74 0.57 1.83 -2.30
CA VAL A 74 1.20 1.73 -3.62
C VAL A 74 2.40 2.67 -3.67
N ALA A 75 2.24 3.96 -3.36
CA ALA A 75 3.32 4.94 -3.36
C ALA A 75 4.52 4.54 -2.47
N LEU A 76 4.27 3.96 -1.29
CA LEU A 76 5.31 3.48 -0.37
C LEU A 76 5.97 2.16 -0.81
N ALA A 77 5.30 1.36 -1.64
CA ALA A 77 5.82 0.11 -2.19
C ALA A 77 6.76 0.36 -3.39
N ILE A 78 6.65 1.50 -4.07
CA ILE A 78 7.52 1.89 -5.19
C ILE A 78 8.95 2.07 -4.68
N ARG A 79 9.87 1.23 -5.18
CA ARG A 79 11.31 1.37 -4.92
C ARG A 79 12.05 2.11 -6.03
N THR A 80 11.56 2.04 -7.26
CA THR A 80 12.15 2.67 -8.45
C THR A 80 11.06 3.44 -9.18
N TRP A 81 11.28 4.75 -9.36
CA TRP A 81 10.32 5.62 -10.02
C TRP A 81 10.37 5.42 -11.53
N HIS A 82 9.36 4.76 -12.08
CA HIS A 82 9.10 4.74 -13.51
C HIS A 82 7.97 5.71 -13.87
N THR A 83 8.09 6.41 -14.98
CA THR A 83 7.10 7.40 -15.45
C THR A 83 5.69 6.82 -15.56
N LEU A 84 5.54 5.59 -16.04
CA LEU A 84 4.24 4.91 -16.12
C LEU A 84 3.58 4.68 -14.75
N MET A 85 4.38 4.47 -13.72
CA MET A 85 3.90 4.23 -12.35
C MET A 85 3.36 5.51 -11.73
N VAL A 86 4.06 6.64 -11.96
CA VAL A 86 3.58 7.98 -11.58
C VAL A 86 2.27 8.31 -12.27
N VAL A 87 2.18 8.04 -13.58
CA VAL A 87 0.96 8.27 -14.35
C VAL A 87 -0.20 7.43 -13.82
N GLY A 88 0.05 6.16 -13.46
CA GLY A 88 -0.97 5.29 -12.87
C GLY A 88 -1.48 5.78 -11.51
N GLU A 89 -0.56 6.23 -10.64
CA GLU A 89 -0.90 6.81 -9.33
C GLU A 89 -1.75 8.08 -9.49
N PHE A 90 -1.33 9.01 -10.35
CA PHE A 90 -2.07 10.23 -10.64
C PHE A 90 -3.43 9.97 -11.29
N LEU A 91 -3.51 9.01 -12.21
CA LEU A 91 -4.76 8.62 -12.85
C LEU A 91 -5.74 8.06 -11.81
N SER A 92 -5.26 7.22 -10.90
CA SER A 92 -6.08 6.64 -9.83
C SER A 92 -6.60 7.71 -8.88
N PHE A 93 -5.74 8.66 -8.49
CA PHE A 93 -6.16 9.83 -7.71
C PHE A 93 -7.20 10.69 -8.45
N THR A 94 -7.00 10.91 -9.76
CA THR A 94 -7.95 11.66 -10.60
C THR A 94 -9.30 10.96 -10.70
N CYS A 95 -9.31 9.64 -10.88
CA CYS A 95 -10.53 8.83 -10.88
C CYS A 95 -11.30 8.94 -9.55
N TYR A 96 -10.59 9.02 -8.42
CA TYR A 96 -11.21 9.27 -7.12
C TYR A 96 -11.88 10.65 -7.05
N ILE A 97 -11.21 11.72 -7.47
CA ILE A 97 -11.81 13.07 -7.51
C ILE A 97 -13.04 13.09 -8.44
N LEU A 98 -12.95 12.46 -9.62
CA LEU A 98 -14.07 12.31 -10.53
C LEU A 98 -15.23 11.54 -9.90
N SER A 99 -14.96 10.50 -9.10
CA SER A 99 -16.01 9.75 -8.40
C SER A 99 -16.79 10.64 -7.42
N ILE A 100 -16.12 11.52 -6.67
CA ILE A 100 -16.79 12.46 -5.77
C ILE A 100 -17.67 13.43 -6.55
N VAL A 101 -17.16 13.96 -7.67
CA VAL A 101 -17.89 14.93 -8.50
C VAL A 101 -19.07 14.29 -9.23
N ILE A 102 -19.00 13.02 -9.60
CA ILE A 102 -20.12 12.30 -10.26
C ILE A 102 -21.18 11.90 -9.23
N PHE A 103 -20.77 11.48 -8.02
CA PHE A 103 -21.67 10.95 -6.99
C PHE A 103 -22.05 11.99 -5.92
N GLN A 104 -22.31 13.25 -6.29
CA GLN A 104 -22.64 14.34 -5.36
C GLN A 104 -23.87 14.07 -4.49
N ASN A 105 -24.80 13.22 -4.94
CA ASN A 105 -25.97 12.81 -4.15
C ASN A 105 -25.61 11.93 -2.94
N HIS A 106 -24.41 11.36 -2.89
CA HIS A 106 -23.94 10.50 -1.81
C HIS A 106 -22.72 11.09 -1.07
N PHE A 107 -22.03 12.06 -1.67
CA PHE A 107 -20.87 12.71 -1.08
C PHE A 107 -21.18 14.19 -0.85
N ASP A 108 -21.29 14.59 0.41
CA ASP A 108 -21.40 16.01 0.75
C ASP A 108 -20.02 16.69 0.62
N ILE A 109 -19.80 17.38 -0.50
CA ILE A 109 -18.54 18.06 -0.82
C ILE A 109 -18.15 19.07 0.27
N ARG A 110 -19.14 19.76 0.87
CA ARG A 110 -18.89 20.73 1.94
C ARG A 110 -18.36 20.05 3.20
N PHE A 111 -18.82 18.83 3.45
CA PHE A 111 -18.33 18.01 4.55
C PHE A 111 -16.92 17.46 4.28
N LEU A 112 -16.61 17.06 3.03
CA LEU A 112 -15.27 16.62 2.62
C LEU A 112 -14.19 17.69 2.81
N GLU A 113 -14.50 18.95 2.52
CA GLU A 113 -13.57 20.08 2.71
C GLU A 113 -13.43 20.50 4.17
N SER A 114 -14.33 20.03 5.05
CA SER A 114 -14.25 20.36 6.47
C SER A 114 -12.95 19.88 7.07
N TRP A 115 -12.30 20.76 7.84
CA TRP A 115 -11.11 20.39 8.61
C TRP A 115 -11.36 19.14 9.46
N SER A 116 -12.57 19.00 10.00
CA SER A 116 -12.99 17.83 10.77
C SER A 116 -12.86 16.53 9.99
N PHE A 117 -13.20 16.53 8.70
CA PHE A 117 -13.08 15.34 7.86
C PHE A 117 -11.63 14.98 7.59
N ILE A 118 -10.80 15.97 7.24
CA ILE A 118 -9.40 15.77 6.82
C ILE A 118 -8.58 15.10 7.93
N TRP A 119 -8.58 15.63 9.16
CA TRP A 119 -7.74 15.06 10.23
C TRP A 119 -8.17 13.64 10.60
N ARG A 120 -9.47 13.34 10.50
CA ARG A 120 -10.04 12.03 10.83
C ARG A 120 -9.66 11.00 9.79
N VAL A 121 -9.80 11.33 8.50
CA VAL A 121 -9.34 10.50 7.39
C VAL A 121 -7.84 10.24 7.50
N VAL A 122 -7.02 11.28 7.71
CA VAL A 122 -5.57 11.14 7.88
C VAL A 122 -5.23 10.21 9.04
N THR A 123 -5.94 10.34 10.17
CA THR A 123 -5.72 9.48 11.35
C THR A 123 -6.06 8.02 11.04
N ILE A 124 -7.20 7.76 10.40
CA ILE A 124 -7.63 6.41 10.01
C ILE A 124 -6.66 5.80 9.00
N THR A 125 -6.26 6.55 7.98
CA THR A 125 -5.28 6.11 6.98
C THR A 125 -3.93 5.80 7.63
N ALA A 126 -3.45 6.65 8.54
CA ALA A 126 -2.20 6.42 9.28
C ALA A 126 -2.24 5.13 10.12
N ILE A 127 -3.33 4.90 10.86
CA ILE A 127 -3.53 3.67 11.66
C ILE A 127 -3.58 2.45 10.74
N SER A 128 -4.27 2.55 9.60
CA SER A 128 -4.42 1.45 8.64
C SER A 128 -3.11 1.11 7.93
N CYS A 129 -2.17 2.05 7.83
CA CYS A 129 -0.85 1.80 7.25
C CYS A 129 0.17 1.19 8.22
N LEU A 130 -0.08 1.18 9.53
CA LEU A 130 0.80 0.57 10.55
C LEU A 130 1.23 -0.87 10.23
N PRO A 131 0.35 -1.82 9.90
CA PRO A 131 0.75 -3.19 9.60
C PRO A 131 1.72 -3.28 8.42
N LEU A 132 1.54 -2.46 7.39
CA LEU A 132 2.42 -2.43 6.22
C LEU A 132 3.81 -1.87 6.57
N TYR A 133 3.86 -0.84 7.42
CA TYR A 133 5.13 -0.29 7.90
C TYR A 133 5.92 -1.33 8.71
N ILE A 134 5.24 -2.04 9.62
CA ILE A 134 5.83 -3.12 10.42
C ILE A 134 6.36 -4.24 9.51
N LEU A 135 5.61 -4.63 8.48
CA LEU A 135 6.08 -5.65 7.52
C LEU A 135 7.30 -5.20 6.74
N LYS A 136 7.32 -3.96 6.25
CA LYS A 136 8.48 -3.43 5.54
C LYS A 136 9.71 -3.45 6.44
N TYR A 137 9.55 -3.05 7.71
CA TYR A 137 10.59 -3.13 8.72
C TYR A 137 11.03 -4.58 8.99
N MET A 138 10.09 -5.51 9.20
CA MET A 138 10.38 -6.92 9.43
C MET A 138 11.05 -7.59 8.22
N GLN A 139 10.61 -7.31 6.99
CA GLN A 139 11.23 -7.85 5.78
C GLN A 139 12.67 -7.37 5.64
N THR A 140 12.93 -6.10 5.97
CA THR A 140 14.29 -5.54 5.93
C THR A 140 15.19 -6.17 7.00
N GLN A 141 14.66 -6.42 8.21
CA GLN A 141 15.42 -7.01 9.32
C GLN A 141 15.62 -8.53 9.20
N PHE A 142 14.60 -9.30 8.80
CA PHE A 142 14.69 -10.76 8.72
C PHE A 142 15.24 -11.28 7.38
N LYS A 143 15.22 -10.45 6.32
CA LYS A 143 15.75 -10.79 5.00
C LYS A 143 16.47 -9.57 4.41
N PRO A 144 17.69 -9.23 4.88
CA PRO A 144 18.55 -8.38 4.05
C PRO A 144 18.63 -9.04 2.67
N PRO A 145 18.28 -8.33 1.59
CA PRO A 145 18.18 -8.91 0.26
C PRO A 145 19.50 -9.59 -0.06
N ILE A 146 19.46 -10.83 -0.55
CA ILE A 146 20.65 -11.61 -0.94
C ILE A 146 21.55 -10.81 -1.90
N HIS A 147 20.98 -9.84 -2.63
CA HIS A 147 21.69 -8.85 -3.42
C HIS A 147 22.69 -7.96 -2.66
N GLU A 148 22.42 -7.56 -1.41
CA GLU A 148 23.39 -6.81 -0.60
C GLU A 148 24.57 -7.70 -0.19
N LYS A 149 24.29 -8.97 0.14
CA LYS A 149 25.36 -9.95 0.40
C LYS A 149 26.24 -10.15 -0.84
N LEU A 150 25.65 -10.24 -2.03
CA LEU A 150 26.40 -10.37 -3.29
C LEU A 150 27.19 -9.11 -3.66
N LYS A 151 26.65 -7.90 -3.42
CA LYS A 151 27.35 -6.64 -3.66
C LYS A 151 28.60 -6.52 -2.78
N GLN A 152 28.50 -6.93 -1.51
CA GLN A 152 29.61 -6.95 -0.55
C GLN A 152 30.71 -7.96 -0.96
N TYR A 153 30.36 -9.12 -1.52
CA TYR A 153 31.32 -10.08 -2.07
C TYR A 153 32.01 -9.58 -3.35
N SER A 154 31.32 -8.81 -4.20
CA SER A 154 31.90 -8.26 -5.44
C SER A 154 32.94 -7.16 -5.22
N THR A 155 32.85 -6.43 -4.10
CA THR A 155 33.81 -5.38 -3.69
C THR A 155 35.05 -5.92 -2.96
N LEU A 156 35.07 -7.20 -2.60
CA LEU A 156 36.18 -7.86 -1.90
C LEU A 156 37.16 -8.57 -2.85
N LYS A 157 37.02 -8.36 -4.16
CA LYS A 157 37.91 -8.88 -5.21
C LYS A 157 38.40 -7.74 -6.07
#